data_AF-A0A1M6Z2Y3-F1
#
_entry.id   AF-A0A1M6Z2Y3-F1
#
_cell.length_a   1.000
_cell.length_b   1.000
_cell.length_c   1.000
_cell.angle_alpha   90.00
_cell.angle_beta   90.00
_cell.angle_gamma   90.00
#
_symmetry.space_group_name_H-M   'P 1'
#
loop_
_entity.id
_entity.type
_entity.pdbx_description
1 polymer ?
#
loop_
_entity_poly.entity_id
_entity_poly.type
_entity_poly.pdbx_seq_one_letter_code
_entity_poly.pdbx_strand_id
1 'polypeptide(L)'
;MLRAATEMVGRTGLTVSLEHLSFEDVIREAGVARSAAYRRWPYKEMFFGDLLKELARAVELAEVAGRESDALVRRVIADRLDWLGTPAGRRRLLVDVLRLGGEHDFAVLADSPAWRSYLALHATVQSLPPGELRDDVASALAESERGFLERVATSWERWAGLLGHRIRPGLGVTPATVATLASASLRGLTLMAAITPDAVREPVTADPFGTGPAQWNLAALGAASVAAIVFEEDPTITWDESRAAAVRAALDDEPPRRRGQTGEAGGT
;
A
#
# COMPACT_ATOMS: atom_id res chain seq x y z
N MET A 1 13.42 16.20 -18.41
CA MET A 1 14.51 15.89 -17.45
C MET A 1 14.01 15.20 -16.20
N LEU A 2 13.22 15.84 -15.32
CA LEU A 2 12.75 15.20 -14.08
C LEU A 2 12.00 13.88 -14.34
N ARG A 3 11.09 13.84 -15.31
CA ARG A 3 10.42 12.60 -15.75
C ARG A 3 11.40 11.48 -16.13
N ALA A 4 12.39 11.77 -16.98
CA ALA A 4 13.39 10.80 -17.39
C ALA A 4 14.20 10.26 -16.19
N ALA A 5 14.55 11.13 -15.24
CA ALA A 5 15.22 10.70 -14.01
C ALA A 5 14.31 9.83 -13.12
N THR A 6 13.02 10.17 -12.99
CA THR A 6 12.04 9.33 -12.27
C THR A 6 11.90 7.95 -12.92
N GLU A 7 11.84 7.88 -14.25
CA GLU A 7 11.80 6.61 -15.00
C GLU A 7 13.09 5.80 -14.85
N MET A 8 14.25 6.45 -14.85
CA MET A 8 15.53 5.80 -14.56
C MET A 8 15.55 5.19 -13.16
N VAL A 9 15.16 5.97 -12.14
CA VAL A 9 15.06 5.49 -10.74
C VAL A 9 14.01 4.38 -10.60
N GLY A 10 12.90 4.44 -11.34
CA GLY A 10 11.89 3.39 -11.36
C GLY A 10 12.42 2.04 -11.85
N ARG A 11 13.37 2.06 -12.82
CA ARG A 11 14.02 0.84 -13.34
C ARG A 11 15.09 0.28 -12.41
N THR A 12 15.92 1.13 -11.82
CA THR A 12 17.12 0.70 -11.06
C THR A 12 16.90 0.66 -9.55
N GLY A 13 15.85 1.29 -9.04
CA GLY A 13 15.65 1.55 -7.62
C GLY A 13 16.39 2.81 -7.14
N LEU A 14 15.85 3.48 -6.12
CA LEU A 14 16.54 4.56 -5.41
C LEU A 14 17.46 3.97 -4.35
N THR A 15 18.74 4.37 -4.33
CA THR A 15 19.63 4.11 -3.19
C THR A 15 19.63 5.28 -2.20
N VAL A 16 20.05 5.04 -0.95
CA VAL A 16 20.04 6.03 0.15
C VAL A 16 20.77 7.34 -0.20
N SER A 17 21.71 7.29 -1.16
CA SER A 17 22.30 8.47 -1.82
C SER A 17 21.97 8.51 -3.33
N LEU A 18 21.73 9.70 -3.87
CA LEU A 18 21.57 9.95 -5.31
C LEU A 18 22.91 10.06 -6.06
N GLU A 19 24.05 9.80 -5.40
CA GLU A 19 25.39 9.94 -5.99
C GLU A 19 25.59 9.13 -7.29
N HIS A 20 24.97 7.94 -7.36
CA HIS A 20 25.02 7.07 -8.52
C HIS A 20 24.26 7.62 -9.74
N LEU A 21 23.34 8.58 -9.55
CA LEU A 21 22.65 9.22 -10.65
C LEU A 21 23.55 10.32 -11.26
N SER A 22 24.00 10.07 -12.49
CA SER A 22 24.79 11.04 -13.25
C SER A 22 23.85 12.09 -13.88
N PHE A 23 24.10 13.37 -13.59
CA PHE A 23 23.33 14.46 -14.17
C PHE A 23 23.46 14.49 -15.70
N GLU A 24 24.64 14.15 -16.23
CA GLU A 24 24.89 14.07 -17.68
C GLU A 24 24.15 12.90 -18.34
N ASP A 25 24.02 11.76 -17.65
CA ASP A 25 23.23 10.63 -18.16
C ASP A 25 21.75 11.01 -18.25
N VAL A 26 21.22 11.73 -17.24
CA VAL A 26 19.84 12.22 -17.28
C VAL A 26 19.63 13.25 -18.39
N ILE A 27 20.59 14.16 -18.63
CA ILE A 27 20.51 15.12 -19.75
C ILE A 27 20.39 14.38 -21.07
N ARG A 28 21.23 13.35 -21.26
CA ARG A 28 21.23 12.51 -22.47
C ARG A 28 19.91 11.77 -22.63
N GLU A 29 19.45 11.07 -21.60
CA GLU A 29 18.20 10.30 -21.62
C GLU A 29 16.99 11.21 -21.88
N ALA A 30 16.98 12.40 -21.28
CA ALA A 30 15.91 13.37 -21.47
C ALA A 30 15.92 14.04 -22.86
N GLY A 31 16.97 13.84 -23.66
CA GLY A 31 17.10 14.41 -25.00
C GLY A 31 17.17 15.94 -25.03
N VAL A 32 17.60 16.58 -23.94
CA VAL A 32 17.66 18.05 -23.86
C VAL A 32 19.07 18.59 -24.09
N ALA A 33 19.18 19.83 -24.58
CA ALA A 33 20.46 20.49 -24.71
C ALA A 33 21.10 20.75 -23.34
N ARG A 34 22.41 20.46 -23.22
CA ARG A 34 23.19 20.66 -21.98
C ARG A 34 23.08 22.10 -21.44
N SER A 35 23.13 23.10 -22.32
CA SER A 35 22.99 24.51 -21.96
C SER A 35 21.61 24.87 -21.41
N ALA A 36 20.55 24.16 -21.81
CA ALA A 36 19.20 24.34 -21.26
C ALA A 36 19.09 23.72 -19.87
N ALA A 37 19.69 22.53 -19.66
CA ALA A 37 19.73 21.87 -18.36
C ALA A 37 20.44 22.71 -17.31
N TYR A 38 21.66 23.19 -17.59
CA TYR A 38 22.44 24.03 -16.66
C TYR A 38 21.83 25.42 -16.44
N ARG A 39 20.98 25.91 -17.34
CA ARG A 39 20.22 27.16 -17.11
C ARG A 39 19.13 26.97 -16.05
N ARG A 40 18.47 25.81 -16.03
CA ARG A 40 17.40 25.50 -15.07
C ARG A 40 17.95 24.96 -13.75
N TRP A 41 19.03 24.19 -13.80
CA TRP A 41 19.75 23.63 -12.66
C TRP A 41 21.24 23.90 -12.82
N PRO A 42 21.72 25.07 -12.34
CA PRO A 42 23.14 25.42 -12.41
C PRO A 42 24.04 24.43 -11.67
N TYR A 43 23.51 23.79 -10.61
CA TYR A 43 24.21 22.83 -9.77
C TYR A 43 23.45 21.51 -9.69
N LYS A 44 24.18 20.40 -9.56
CA LYS A 44 23.64 19.03 -9.51
C LYS A 44 22.71 18.85 -8.31
N GLU A 45 23.03 19.50 -7.20
CA GLU A 45 22.28 19.48 -5.94
C GLU A 45 20.88 20.10 -6.10
N MET A 46 20.75 21.16 -6.91
CA MET A 46 19.44 21.76 -7.19
C MET A 46 18.57 20.81 -8.01
N PHE A 47 19.15 20.14 -9.00
CA PHE A 47 18.43 19.13 -9.77
C PHE A 47 17.99 17.97 -8.88
N PHE A 48 18.84 17.52 -7.96
CA PHE A 48 18.51 16.49 -7.00
C PHE A 48 17.42 16.89 -6.01
N GLY A 49 17.43 18.13 -5.54
CA GLY A 49 16.34 18.64 -4.71
C GLY A 49 14.98 18.58 -5.42
N ASP A 50 14.94 19.05 -6.67
CA ASP A 50 13.72 18.95 -7.50
C ASP A 50 13.35 17.49 -7.80
N LEU A 51 14.34 16.62 -8.04
CA LEU A 51 14.10 15.19 -8.28
C LEU A 51 13.53 14.48 -7.05
N LEU A 52 14.03 14.75 -5.85
CA LEU A 52 13.49 14.18 -4.61
C LEU A 52 12.03 14.59 -4.39
N LYS A 53 11.68 15.85 -4.70
CA LYS A 53 10.30 16.34 -4.66
C LYS A 53 9.42 15.63 -5.68
N GLU A 54 9.91 15.44 -6.91
CA GLU A 54 9.17 14.70 -7.94
C GLU A 54 9.03 13.22 -7.61
N LEU A 55 10.07 12.58 -7.07
CA LEU A 55 9.99 11.20 -6.60
C LEU A 55 8.97 11.07 -5.47
N ALA A 56 8.96 11.98 -4.50
CA ALA A 56 7.96 12.00 -3.43
C ALA A 56 6.53 12.12 -3.95
N ARG A 57 6.31 12.91 -5.02
CA ARG A 57 5.02 13.07 -5.69
C ARG A 57 4.64 11.89 -6.58
N ALA A 58 5.62 11.31 -7.27
CA ALA A 58 5.46 10.20 -8.20
C ALA A 58 5.38 8.83 -7.51
N VAL A 59 5.37 8.79 -6.17
CA VAL A 59 4.96 7.63 -5.40
C VAL A 59 3.48 7.34 -5.68
N GLU A 60 3.21 6.70 -6.82
CA GLU A 60 1.93 6.06 -7.13
C GLU A 60 1.94 4.60 -6.67
N LEU A 61 2.59 4.34 -5.53
CA LEU A 61 2.71 3.01 -4.94
C LEU A 61 1.38 2.37 -4.54
N ALA A 62 0.39 3.22 -4.31
CA ALA A 62 -0.91 2.85 -3.83
C ALA A 62 -1.83 2.24 -4.90
N GLU A 63 -1.59 2.57 -6.17
CA GLU A 63 -2.52 2.22 -7.23
C GLU A 63 -2.44 0.74 -7.62
N VAL A 64 -1.24 0.17 -7.67
CA VAL A 64 -1.06 -1.24 -8.05
C VAL A 64 -1.40 -2.17 -6.89
N ALA A 65 -0.82 -1.94 -5.71
CA ALA A 65 -1.05 -2.79 -4.54
C ALA A 65 -2.52 -2.79 -4.10
N GLY A 66 -3.16 -1.63 -3.95
CA GLY A 66 -4.54 -1.55 -3.43
C GLY A 66 -5.59 -2.19 -4.34
N ARG A 67 -5.40 -2.22 -5.66
CA ARG A 67 -6.33 -2.86 -6.60
C ARG A 67 -6.25 -4.38 -6.57
N GLU A 68 -5.03 -4.93 -6.45
CA GLU A 68 -4.83 -6.38 -6.37
C GLU A 68 -5.37 -6.93 -5.04
N SER A 69 -5.17 -6.21 -3.94
CA SER A 69 -5.74 -6.54 -2.63
C SER A 69 -7.27 -6.58 -2.65
N ASP A 70 -7.93 -5.56 -3.20
CA ASP A 70 -9.40 -5.51 -3.30
C ASP A 70 -9.96 -6.67 -4.14
N ALA A 71 -9.28 -7.02 -5.24
CA ALA A 71 -9.67 -8.15 -6.10
C ALA A 71 -9.49 -9.50 -5.39
N LEU A 72 -8.43 -9.66 -4.60
CA LEU A 72 -8.23 -10.85 -3.78
C LEU A 72 -9.31 -10.97 -2.70
N VAL A 73 -9.56 -9.90 -1.93
CA VAL A 73 -10.58 -9.89 -0.87
C VAL A 73 -11.95 -10.24 -1.45
N ARG A 74 -12.33 -9.62 -2.57
CA ARG A 74 -13.57 -9.95 -3.29
C ARG A 74 -13.67 -11.44 -3.60
N ARG A 75 -12.60 -12.03 -4.16
CA ARG A 75 -12.56 -13.45 -4.51
C ARG A 75 -12.69 -14.35 -3.29
N VAL A 76 -11.95 -14.05 -2.22
CA VAL A 76 -11.99 -14.81 -0.96
C VAL A 76 -13.40 -14.85 -0.38
N ILE A 77 -14.12 -13.72 -0.42
CA ILE A 77 -15.51 -13.62 0.04
C ILE A 77 -16.45 -14.38 -0.91
N ALA A 78 -16.30 -14.21 -2.22
CA ALA A 78 -17.14 -14.88 -3.23
C ALA A 78 -17.05 -16.41 -3.12
N ASP A 79 -15.85 -16.95 -2.94
CA ASP A 79 -15.59 -18.39 -2.83
C ASP A 79 -16.18 -19.03 -1.55
N ARG A 80 -16.58 -18.21 -0.57
CA ARG A 80 -17.00 -18.63 0.78
C ARG A 80 -18.34 -18.02 1.20
N LEU A 81 -19.20 -17.67 0.23
CA LEU A 81 -20.49 -17.05 0.51
C LEU A 81 -21.40 -17.92 1.38
N ASP A 82 -21.26 -19.24 1.31
CA ASP A 82 -21.97 -20.20 2.15
C ASP A 82 -21.66 -20.04 3.64
N TRP A 83 -20.48 -19.53 3.99
CA TRP A 83 -20.06 -19.34 5.39
C TRP A 83 -20.83 -18.20 6.08
N LEU A 84 -21.46 -17.31 5.33
CA LEU A 84 -22.22 -16.18 5.88
C LEU A 84 -23.44 -16.64 6.72
N GLY A 85 -23.93 -17.85 6.47
CA GLY A 85 -25.11 -18.42 7.13
C GLY A 85 -24.93 -18.73 8.62
N THR A 86 -23.70 -18.75 9.14
CA THR A 86 -23.44 -19.05 10.57
C THR A 86 -22.49 -18.03 11.21
N PRO A 87 -22.64 -17.71 12.51
CA PRO A 87 -21.69 -16.85 13.21
C PRO A 87 -20.25 -17.34 13.14
N ALA A 88 -20.03 -18.65 13.32
CA ALA A 88 -18.70 -19.26 13.22
C ALA A 88 -18.10 -19.12 11.82
N GLY A 89 -18.91 -19.33 10.77
CA GLY A 89 -18.49 -19.17 9.38
C GLY A 89 -18.12 -17.72 9.04
N ARG A 90 -18.89 -16.74 9.50
CA ARG A 90 -18.58 -15.31 9.33
C ARG A 90 -17.28 -14.89 10.00
N ARG A 91 -17.09 -15.33 11.25
CA ARG A 91 -15.85 -15.08 11.98
C ARG A 91 -14.65 -15.69 11.26
N ARG A 92 -14.79 -16.93 10.79
CA ARG A 92 -13.76 -17.60 9.99
C ARG A 92 -13.47 -16.87 8.68
N LEU A 93 -14.50 -16.38 7.99
CA LEU A 93 -14.35 -15.61 6.76
C LEU A 93 -13.57 -14.32 6.98
N LEU A 94 -13.88 -13.55 8.03
CA LEU A 94 -13.12 -12.34 8.36
C LEU A 94 -11.63 -12.66 8.61
N VAL A 95 -11.37 -13.70 9.40
CA VAL A 95 -9.99 -14.14 9.69
C VAL A 95 -9.26 -14.57 8.41
N ASP A 96 -9.92 -15.30 7.51
CA ASP A 96 -9.35 -15.71 6.22
C ASP A 96 -9.08 -14.51 5.29
N VAL A 97 -9.97 -13.51 5.26
CA VAL A 97 -9.78 -12.27 4.49
C VAL A 97 -8.54 -11.52 4.98
N LEU A 98 -8.39 -11.36 6.30
CA LEU A 98 -7.23 -10.68 6.89
C LEU A 98 -5.94 -11.47 6.67
N ARG A 99 -6.01 -12.79 6.78
CA ARG A 99 -4.85 -13.68 6.61
C ARG A 99 -4.35 -13.66 5.16
N LEU A 100 -5.23 -13.96 4.21
CA LEU A 100 -4.87 -14.02 2.80
C LEU A 100 -4.55 -12.63 2.24
N GLY A 101 -5.26 -11.59 2.69
CA GLY A 101 -4.97 -10.20 2.34
C GLY A 101 -3.60 -9.76 2.83
N GLY A 102 -3.29 -9.95 4.11
CA GLY A 102 -1.99 -9.59 4.67
C GLY A 102 -0.81 -10.37 4.06
N GLU A 103 -1.02 -11.65 3.74
CA GLU A 103 -0.04 -12.46 3.00
C GLU A 103 0.25 -11.88 1.61
N HIS A 104 -0.81 -11.55 0.87
CA HIS A 104 -0.71 -10.99 -0.48
C HIS A 104 -0.08 -9.60 -0.49
N ASP A 105 -0.55 -8.69 0.37
CA ASP A 105 -0.03 -7.33 0.48
C ASP A 105 1.48 -7.35 0.76
N PHE A 106 1.92 -8.23 1.66
CA PHE A 106 3.34 -8.41 1.94
C PHE A 106 4.12 -8.90 0.73
N ALA A 107 3.63 -9.91 0.02
CA ALA A 107 4.32 -10.44 -1.17
C ALA A 107 4.47 -9.36 -2.25
N VAL A 108 3.38 -8.63 -2.54
CA VAL A 108 3.36 -7.53 -3.52
C VAL A 108 4.36 -6.43 -3.14
N LEU A 109 4.37 -6.00 -1.87
CA LEU A 109 5.26 -4.93 -1.44
C LEU A 109 6.72 -5.37 -1.33
N ALA A 110 7.00 -6.58 -0.86
CA ALA A 110 8.36 -7.08 -0.70
C ALA A 110 9.09 -7.21 -2.03
N ASP A 111 8.37 -7.54 -3.11
CA ASP A 111 8.95 -7.71 -4.44
C ASP A 111 8.88 -6.43 -5.30
N SER A 112 8.28 -5.35 -4.78
CA SER A 112 8.07 -4.08 -5.52
C SER A 112 9.32 -3.17 -5.53
N PRO A 113 9.94 -2.90 -6.70
CA PRO A 113 11.05 -1.95 -6.81
C PRO A 113 10.63 -0.53 -6.43
N ALA A 114 9.42 -0.14 -6.79
CA ALA A 114 8.89 1.17 -6.45
C ALA A 114 8.77 1.33 -4.91
N TRP A 115 8.35 0.27 -4.20
CA TRP A 115 8.21 0.31 -2.74
C TRP A 115 9.57 0.43 -2.05
N ARG A 116 10.58 -0.28 -2.56
CA ARG A 116 11.97 -0.10 -2.11
C ARG A 116 12.45 1.33 -2.31
N SER A 117 12.17 1.95 -3.46
CA SER A 117 12.53 3.34 -3.72
C SER A 117 11.87 4.32 -2.74
N TYR A 118 10.62 4.05 -2.37
CA TYR A 118 9.91 4.82 -1.36
C TYR A 118 10.50 4.66 0.05
N LEU A 119 10.85 3.44 0.47
CA LEU A 119 11.53 3.22 1.74
C LEU A 119 12.90 3.90 1.77
N ALA A 120 13.64 3.87 0.66
CA ALA A 120 14.89 4.60 0.50
C ALA A 120 14.67 6.11 0.62
N LEU A 121 13.60 6.66 0.04
CA LEU A 121 13.26 8.08 0.13
C LEU A 121 12.97 8.51 1.59
N HIS A 122 12.27 7.69 2.36
CA HIS A 122 12.09 7.91 3.80
C HIS A 122 13.42 8.00 4.55
N ALA A 123 14.34 7.06 4.28
CA ALA A 123 15.67 7.08 4.86
C ALA A 123 16.49 8.31 4.41
N THR A 124 16.40 8.69 3.13
CA THR A 124 17.04 9.90 2.59
C THR A 124 16.54 11.15 3.32
N VAL A 125 15.23 11.32 3.50
CA VAL A 125 14.66 12.46 4.27
C VAL A 125 15.21 12.51 5.69
N GLN A 126 15.36 11.37 6.36
CA GLN A 126 15.94 11.30 7.71
C GLN A 126 17.43 11.67 7.74
N SER A 127 18.16 11.38 6.67
CA SER A 127 19.60 11.70 6.53
C SER A 127 19.89 13.14 6.11
N LEU A 128 18.90 13.87 5.57
CA LEU A 128 19.09 15.26 5.15
C LEU A 128 19.36 16.17 6.36
N PRO A 129 20.29 17.13 6.23
CA PRO A 129 20.48 18.14 7.27
C PRO A 129 19.19 18.95 7.46
N PRO A 130 18.95 19.49 8.68
CA PRO A 130 17.84 20.42 8.89
C PRO A 130 17.90 21.59 7.90
N GLY A 131 16.76 21.94 7.29
CA GLY A 131 16.66 23.03 6.33
C GLY A 131 15.51 22.85 5.34
N GLU A 132 15.29 23.88 4.53
CA GLU A 132 14.14 24.02 3.62
C GLU A 132 13.97 22.81 2.68
N LEU A 133 15.07 22.25 2.15
CA LEU A 133 15.00 21.07 1.30
C LEU A 133 14.43 19.85 2.03
N ARG A 134 14.83 19.60 3.28
CA ARG A 134 14.31 18.50 4.08
C ARG A 134 12.82 18.68 4.35
N ASP A 135 12.42 19.89 4.70
CA ASP A 135 11.03 20.21 5.04
C ASP A 135 10.12 20.09 3.80
N ASP A 136 10.58 20.55 2.65
CA ASP A 136 9.86 20.44 1.38
C ASP A 136 9.67 18.99 0.94
N VAL A 137 10.73 18.17 1.00
CA VAL A 137 10.66 16.76 0.61
C VAL A 137 9.80 15.98 1.62
N ALA A 138 9.93 16.25 2.92
CA ALA A 138 9.09 15.65 3.95
C ALA A 138 7.61 16.00 3.74
N SER A 139 7.31 17.26 3.40
CA SER A 139 5.93 17.70 3.13
C SER A 139 5.33 17.05 1.89
N ALA A 140 6.11 16.94 0.80
CA ALA A 140 5.69 16.25 -0.40
C ALA A 140 5.40 14.76 -0.14
N LEU A 141 6.25 14.11 0.66
CA LEU A 141 6.06 12.71 1.06
C LEU A 141 4.84 12.53 1.97
N ALA A 142 4.62 13.46 2.91
CA ALA A 142 3.47 13.44 3.82
C ALA A 142 2.12 13.59 3.08
N GLU A 143 2.07 14.35 1.99
CA GLU A 143 0.87 14.43 1.14
C GLU A 143 0.59 13.09 0.44
N SER A 144 1.61 12.48 -0.16
CA SER A 144 1.48 11.17 -0.81
C SER A 144 1.04 10.08 0.18
N GLU A 145 1.63 10.10 1.39
CA GLU A 145 1.27 9.22 2.49
C GLU A 145 -0.18 9.32 2.91
N ARG A 146 -0.71 10.54 3.06
CA ARG A 146 -2.11 10.74 3.44
C ARG A 146 -3.06 10.10 2.44
N GLY A 147 -2.86 10.34 1.14
CA GLY A 147 -3.69 9.74 0.10
C GLY A 147 -3.62 8.21 0.08
N PHE A 148 -2.45 7.62 0.33
CA PHE A 148 -2.31 6.16 0.45
C PHE A 148 -3.09 5.62 1.66
N LEU A 149 -2.90 6.21 2.83
CA LEU A 149 -3.53 5.76 4.07
C LEU A 149 -5.05 5.94 4.04
N GLU A 150 -5.56 7.00 3.41
CA GLU A 150 -7.00 7.20 3.18
C GLU A 150 -7.61 6.07 2.35
N ARG A 151 -6.91 5.59 1.30
CA ARG A 151 -7.37 4.45 0.49
C ARG A 151 -7.38 3.14 1.28
N VAL A 152 -6.31 2.88 2.05
CA VAL A 152 -6.24 1.69 2.92
C VAL A 152 -7.37 1.71 3.95
N ALA A 153 -7.59 2.86 4.60
CA ALA A 153 -8.68 3.05 5.55
C ALA A 153 -10.04 2.79 4.91
N THR A 154 -10.30 3.38 3.74
CA THR A 154 -11.56 3.22 3.00
C THR A 154 -11.80 1.76 2.62
N SER A 155 -10.76 1.04 2.15
CA SER A 155 -10.87 -0.38 1.80
C SER A 155 -11.19 -1.23 3.04
N TRP A 156 -10.48 -1.02 4.15
CA TRP A 156 -10.73 -1.74 5.40
C TRP A 156 -12.13 -1.49 5.95
N GLU A 157 -12.60 -0.24 5.96
CA GLU A 157 -13.96 0.12 6.38
C GLU A 157 -15.01 -0.51 5.47
N ARG A 158 -14.80 -0.47 4.15
CA ARG A 158 -15.71 -1.07 3.17
C ARG A 158 -15.85 -2.56 3.41
N TRP A 159 -14.75 -3.28 3.51
CA TRP A 159 -14.77 -4.74 3.66
C TRP A 159 -15.26 -5.17 5.04
N ALA A 160 -14.84 -4.49 6.11
CA ALA A 160 -15.35 -4.72 7.46
C ALA A 160 -16.86 -4.49 7.52
N GLY A 161 -17.33 -3.34 7.00
CA GLY A 161 -18.75 -3.00 6.94
C GLY A 161 -19.57 -3.99 6.11
N LEU A 162 -19.03 -4.47 4.99
CA LEU A 162 -19.66 -5.51 4.17
C LEU A 162 -19.79 -6.83 4.96
N LEU A 163 -18.77 -7.19 5.73
CA LEU A 163 -18.76 -8.36 6.60
C LEU A 163 -19.41 -8.12 7.97
N GLY A 164 -20.16 -7.02 8.14
CA GLY A 164 -20.96 -6.76 9.33
C GLY A 164 -20.15 -6.37 10.56
N HIS A 165 -18.99 -5.76 10.37
CA HIS A 165 -18.12 -5.28 11.42
C HIS A 165 -18.02 -3.76 11.39
N ARG A 166 -17.74 -3.18 12.57
CA ARG A 166 -17.52 -1.75 12.75
C ARG A 166 -16.32 -1.52 13.65
N ILE A 167 -15.73 -0.33 13.59
CA ILE A 167 -14.73 0.09 14.58
C ILE A 167 -15.42 0.15 15.94
N ARG A 168 -14.80 -0.46 16.95
CA ARG A 168 -15.33 -0.49 18.31
C ARG A 168 -15.49 0.95 18.86
N PRO A 169 -16.70 1.33 19.31
CA PRO A 169 -16.93 2.64 19.92
C PRO A 169 -16.09 2.84 21.18
N GLY A 170 -15.71 4.09 21.45
CA GLY A 170 -14.99 4.44 22.68
C GLY A 170 -13.48 4.14 22.65
N LEU A 171 -12.95 3.54 21.58
CA LEU A 171 -11.50 3.38 21.41
C LEU A 171 -10.76 4.70 21.13
N GLY A 172 -11.48 5.74 20.68
CA GLY A 172 -10.85 7.02 20.30
C GLY A 172 -9.95 6.94 19.06
N VAL A 173 -10.04 5.84 18.29
CA VAL A 173 -9.29 5.64 17.06
C VAL A 173 -10.14 5.96 15.84
N THR A 174 -9.50 6.44 14.79
CA THR A 174 -10.12 6.68 13.49
C THR A 174 -9.70 5.58 12.50
N PRO A 175 -10.43 5.40 11.38
CA PRO A 175 -9.99 4.52 10.29
C PRO A 175 -8.56 4.81 9.81
N ALA A 176 -8.20 6.09 9.72
CA ALA A 176 -6.85 6.53 9.38
C ALA A 176 -5.81 6.06 10.41
N THR A 177 -6.13 6.08 11.71
CA THR A 177 -5.26 5.55 12.76
C THR A 177 -5.01 4.05 12.58
N VAL A 178 -6.07 3.28 12.29
CA VAL A 178 -5.97 1.82 12.05
C VAL A 178 -5.13 1.53 10.82
N ALA A 179 -5.41 2.21 9.70
CA ALA A 179 -4.67 2.08 8.46
C ALA A 179 -3.18 2.43 8.64
N THR A 180 -2.88 3.47 9.41
CA THR A 180 -1.50 3.87 9.73
C THR A 180 -0.78 2.76 10.49
N LEU A 181 -1.41 2.20 11.52
CA LEU A 181 -0.82 1.13 12.33
C LEU A 181 -0.55 -0.12 11.50
N ALA A 182 -1.56 -0.61 10.76
CA ALA A 182 -1.42 -1.78 9.89
C ALA A 182 -0.35 -1.56 8.81
N SER A 183 -0.36 -0.38 8.17
CA SER A 183 0.64 -0.02 7.16
C SER A 183 2.05 0.01 7.77
N ALA A 184 2.24 0.66 8.91
CA ALA A 184 3.54 0.77 9.59
C ALA A 184 4.13 -0.62 9.92
N SER A 185 3.31 -1.53 10.45
CA SER A 185 3.72 -2.93 10.69
C SER A 185 4.19 -3.61 9.40
N LEU A 186 3.42 -3.47 8.32
CA LEU A 186 3.76 -4.04 7.01
C LEU A 186 5.03 -3.45 6.42
N ARG A 187 5.26 -2.13 6.58
CA ARG A 187 6.51 -1.47 6.14
C ARG A 187 7.72 -2.05 6.87
N GLY A 188 7.60 -2.19 8.19
CA GLY A 188 8.66 -2.76 9.03
C GLY A 188 9.02 -4.18 8.62
N LEU A 189 8.02 -5.04 8.39
CA LEU A 189 8.23 -6.41 7.93
C LEU A 189 8.87 -6.46 6.54
N THR A 190 8.42 -5.60 5.61
CA THR A 190 9.02 -5.49 4.27
C THR A 190 10.49 -5.05 4.35
N LEU A 191 10.83 -4.11 5.23
CA LEU A 191 12.21 -3.69 5.46
C LEU A 191 13.06 -4.84 6.04
N MET A 192 12.52 -5.56 7.03
CA MET A 192 13.21 -6.68 7.68
C MET A 192 13.45 -7.84 6.71
N ALA A 193 12.53 -8.10 5.76
CA ALA A 193 12.64 -9.20 4.81
C ALA A 193 13.90 -9.14 3.93
N ALA A 194 14.49 -7.95 3.75
CA ALA A 194 15.76 -7.79 3.03
C ALA A 194 16.98 -8.28 3.84
N ILE A 195 16.88 -8.33 5.16
CA ILE A 195 17.99 -8.67 6.08
C ILE A 195 17.79 -10.07 6.67
N THR A 196 16.56 -10.38 7.08
CA THR A 196 16.17 -11.64 7.73
C THR A 196 14.96 -12.25 7.01
N PRO A 197 15.13 -12.73 5.77
CA PRO A 197 14.02 -13.24 4.96
C PRO A 197 13.32 -14.43 5.64
N ASP A 198 14.07 -15.35 6.22
CA ASP A 198 13.50 -16.56 6.86
C ASP A 198 12.59 -16.19 8.03
N ALA A 199 13.03 -15.28 8.90
CA ALA A 199 12.25 -14.82 10.05
C ALA A 199 10.92 -14.16 9.68
N VAL A 200 10.81 -13.59 8.47
CA VAL A 200 9.61 -12.86 8.02
C VAL A 200 8.74 -13.72 7.10
N ARG A 201 9.36 -14.54 6.25
CA ARG A 201 8.69 -15.31 5.18
C ARG A 201 8.31 -16.73 5.61
N GLU A 202 8.95 -17.29 6.63
CA GLU A 202 8.65 -18.66 7.06
C GLU A 202 7.21 -18.74 7.61
N PRO A 203 6.37 -19.62 7.04
CA PRO A 203 4.99 -19.75 7.50
C PRO A 203 4.93 -20.49 8.84
N VAL A 204 4.11 -19.98 9.75
CA VAL A 204 3.79 -20.60 11.04
C VAL A 204 2.41 -21.21 10.97
N THR A 205 2.28 -22.48 11.37
CA THR A 205 0.95 -23.10 11.54
C THR A 205 0.41 -22.78 12.92
N ALA A 206 -0.71 -22.05 13.00
CA ALA A 206 -1.28 -21.60 14.27
C ALA A 206 -2.80 -21.38 14.18
N ASP A 207 -3.46 -21.30 15.34
CA ASP A 207 -4.86 -20.92 15.49
C ASP A 207 -5.03 -19.72 16.46
N PRO A 208 -4.43 -18.55 16.15
CA PRO A 208 -4.40 -17.40 17.05
C PRO A 208 -5.79 -16.79 17.29
N PHE A 209 -6.73 -17.06 16.39
CA PHE A 209 -8.08 -16.54 16.45
C PHE A 209 -9.13 -17.61 16.68
N GLY A 210 -8.79 -18.86 17.03
CA GLY A 210 -9.78 -19.91 17.33
C GLY A 210 -10.76 -20.19 16.18
N THR A 211 -10.28 -20.16 14.94
CA THR A 211 -11.03 -20.49 13.71
C THR A 211 -10.52 -21.76 13.03
N GLY A 212 -9.63 -22.48 13.72
CA GLY A 212 -8.93 -23.66 13.23
C GLY A 212 -7.49 -23.34 12.80
N PRO A 213 -6.59 -24.33 12.87
CA PRO A 213 -5.19 -24.14 12.49
C PRO A 213 -5.06 -23.84 11.00
N ALA A 214 -4.26 -22.83 10.68
CA ALA A 214 -3.92 -22.43 9.31
C ALA A 214 -2.44 -22.01 9.24
N GLN A 215 -1.91 -21.89 8.02
CA GLN A 215 -0.59 -21.27 7.80
C GLN A 215 -0.72 -19.75 7.81
N TRP A 216 0.24 -19.10 8.46
CA TRP A 216 0.32 -17.66 8.62
C TRP A 216 1.74 -17.16 8.35
N ASN A 217 1.87 -15.98 7.76
CA ASN A 217 3.11 -15.21 7.87
C ASN A 217 2.96 -14.06 8.89
N LEU A 218 4.06 -13.36 9.20
CA LEU A 218 4.03 -12.26 10.18
C LEU A 218 3.13 -11.10 9.74
N ALA A 219 3.01 -10.83 8.45
CA ALA A 219 2.18 -9.75 7.93
C ALA A 219 0.69 -10.04 8.13
N ALA A 220 0.24 -11.27 7.83
CA ALA A 220 -1.09 -11.76 8.10
C ALA A 220 -1.43 -11.72 9.60
N LEU A 221 -0.51 -12.19 10.46
CA LEU A 221 -0.68 -12.12 11.91
C LEU A 221 -0.81 -10.67 12.39
N GLY A 222 0.03 -9.77 11.89
CA GLY A 222 0.00 -8.35 12.24
C GLY A 222 -1.33 -7.70 11.84
N ALA A 223 -1.76 -7.86 10.59
CA ALA A 223 -3.01 -7.32 10.09
C ALA A 223 -4.22 -7.85 10.86
N ALA A 224 -4.28 -9.18 11.07
CA ALA A 224 -5.38 -9.80 11.81
C ALA A 224 -5.39 -9.40 13.28
N SER A 225 -4.22 -9.21 13.91
CA SER A 225 -4.13 -8.76 15.32
C SER A 225 -4.62 -7.32 15.48
N VAL A 226 -4.26 -6.42 14.56
CA VAL A 226 -4.79 -5.04 14.55
C VAL A 226 -6.31 -5.09 14.40
N ALA A 227 -6.81 -5.84 13.42
CA ALA A 227 -8.25 -5.94 13.16
C ALA A 227 -9.03 -6.51 14.36
N ALA A 228 -8.51 -7.53 15.04
CA ALA A 228 -9.15 -8.15 16.20
C ALA A 228 -9.28 -7.19 17.40
N ILE A 229 -8.39 -6.21 17.52
CA ILE A 229 -8.44 -5.19 18.58
C ILE A 229 -9.44 -4.09 18.21
N VAL A 230 -9.42 -3.64 16.96
CA VAL A 230 -10.10 -2.41 16.54
C VAL A 230 -11.53 -2.63 16.04
N PHE A 231 -11.83 -3.79 15.46
CA PHE A 231 -13.15 -4.11 14.95
C PHE A 231 -13.94 -4.99 15.92
N GLU A 232 -15.25 -4.82 15.91
CA GLU A 232 -16.21 -5.69 16.54
C GLU A 232 -17.37 -5.97 15.58
N GLU A 233 -18.15 -7.01 15.86
CA GLU A 233 -19.41 -7.24 15.15
C GLU A 233 -20.34 -6.03 15.37
N ASP A 234 -20.99 -5.56 14.30
CA ASP A 234 -21.96 -4.49 14.39
C ASP A 234 -23.29 -5.03 14.94
N PRO A 235 -23.70 -4.66 16.16
CA PRO A 235 -24.94 -5.16 16.76
C PRO A 235 -26.20 -4.70 16.03
N THR A 236 -26.09 -3.70 15.14
CA THR A 236 -27.21 -3.21 14.33
C THR A 236 -27.46 -4.05 13.08
N ILE A 237 -26.53 -4.94 12.73
CA ILE A 237 -26.63 -5.79 11.55
C ILE A 237 -27.20 -7.16 11.94
N THR A 238 -28.36 -7.47 11.38
CA THR A 238 -28.93 -8.82 11.44
C THR A 238 -28.51 -9.61 10.20
N TRP A 239 -27.99 -10.82 10.41
CA TRP A 239 -27.60 -11.73 9.33
C TRP A 239 -28.78 -12.61 8.90
N ASP A 240 -29.53 -12.12 7.92
CA ASP A 240 -30.59 -12.84 7.24
C ASP A 240 -30.24 -13.10 5.76
N GLU A 241 -31.17 -13.72 5.02
CA GLU A 241 -30.98 -14.01 3.60
C GLU A 241 -30.86 -12.73 2.75
N SER A 242 -31.54 -11.66 3.16
CA SER A 242 -31.46 -10.34 2.53
C SER A 242 -30.05 -9.74 2.67
N ARG A 243 -29.45 -9.82 3.86
CA ARG A 243 -28.09 -9.38 4.11
C ARG A 243 -27.08 -10.20 3.32
N ALA A 244 -27.24 -11.52 3.28
CA ALA A 244 -26.38 -12.37 2.46
C ALA A 244 -26.50 -12.03 0.97
N ALA A 245 -27.71 -11.76 0.46
CA ALA A 245 -27.93 -11.33 -0.91
C ALA A 245 -27.30 -9.95 -1.21
N ALA A 246 -27.38 -9.01 -0.26
CA ALA A 246 -26.74 -7.70 -0.39
C ALA A 246 -25.20 -7.82 -0.47
N VAL A 247 -24.60 -8.74 0.29
CA VAL A 247 -23.17 -9.04 0.17
C VAL A 247 -22.85 -9.57 -1.22
N ARG A 248 -23.61 -10.52 -1.75
CA ARG A 248 -23.42 -11.05 -3.12
C ARG A 248 -23.48 -9.94 -4.17
N ALA A 249 -24.53 -9.11 -4.13
CA ALA A 249 -24.70 -8.01 -5.06
C ALA A 249 -23.52 -7.01 -5.02
N ALA A 250 -22.98 -6.71 -3.83
CA ALA A 250 -21.82 -5.84 -3.68
C ALA A 250 -20.51 -6.45 -4.23
N LEU A 251 -20.42 -7.78 -4.34
CA LEU A 251 -19.31 -8.49 -4.98
C LEU A 251 -19.45 -8.56 -6.50
N ASP A 252 -20.65 -8.34 -7.04
CA ASP A 252 -20.92 -8.28 -8.49
C ASP A 252 -20.77 -6.85 -9.03
N ASP A 253 -21.03 -5.84 -8.20
CA ASP A 253 -20.85 -4.43 -8.56
C ASP A 253 -19.35 -4.10 -8.64
N GLU A 254 -18.77 -4.15 -9.84
CA GLU A 254 -17.39 -3.70 -10.09
C GLU A 254 -17.37 -2.17 -9.97
N PRO A 255 -16.53 -1.57 -9.11
CA PRO A 255 -16.40 -0.12 -9.11
C PRO A 255 -16.00 0.33 -10.54
N PRO A 256 -16.56 1.43 -11.06
CA PRO A 256 -16.31 1.84 -12.43
C PRO A 256 -14.80 1.96 -12.67
N ARG A 257 -14.28 1.16 -13.61
CA ARG A 257 -12.90 1.33 -14.11
C ARG A 257 -12.78 2.78 -14.56
N ARG A 258 -11.95 3.59 -13.90
CA ARG A 258 -11.62 4.93 -14.41
C ARG A 258 -11.06 4.74 -15.82
N ARG A 259 -11.83 5.15 -16.83
CA ARG A 259 -11.41 5.09 -18.24
C ARG A 259 -10.17 5.99 -18.42
N GLY A 260 -9.08 5.37 -18.85
CA GLY A 260 -8.13 5.96 -19.80
C GLY A 260 -7.09 6.94 -19.26
N GLN A 261 -5.95 6.40 -18.82
CA GLN A 261 -4.68 6.72 -19.47
C GLN A 261 -4.36 5.59 -20.46
N THR A 262 -5.13 5.50 -21.53
CA THR A 262 -4.69 4.85 -22.77
C THR A 262 -4.07 5.95 -23.61
N GLY A 263 -2.81 6.27 -23.32
CA GLY A 263 -1.93 6.79 -24.35
C GLY A 263 -1.41 5.59 -25.12
N GLU A 264 -1.96 5.33 -26.30
CA GLU A 264 -1.17 5.01 -27.50
C GLU A 264 -2.03 4.70 -28.73
N ALA A 265 -1.52 5.22 -29.85
CA ALA A 265 -1.48 4.63 -31.18
C ALA A 265 -2.78 4.48 -32.00
N GLY A 266 -2.99 5.49 -32.85
CA GLY A 266 -3.56 5.38 -34.20
C GLY A 266 -3.39 6.76 -34.86
N GLY A 267 -2.52 7.00 -35.83
CA GLY A 267 -2.28 6.20 -37.01
C GLY A 267 -2.97 6.87 -38.20
N THR A 268 -2.36 7.96 -38.71
CA THR A 268 -2.22 8.37 -40.13
C THR A 268 -1.34 9.62 -40.17
#